data_AF-A0A1L0DBF0-F1
#
_entry.id   AF-A0A1L0DBF0-F1
#
_cell.length_a   1.000
_cell.length_b   1.000
_cell.length_c   1.000
_cell.angle_alpha   90.00
_cell.angle_beta   90.00
_cell.angle_gamma   90.00
#
_symmetry.space_group_name_H-M   'P 1'
#
loop_
_entity.id
_entity.type
_entity.pdbx_description
1 polymer ?
#
loop_
_entity_poly.entity_id
_entity_poly.type
_entity_poly.pdbx_seq_one_letter_code
_entity_poly.pdbx_strand_id
1 'polypeptide(L)'
;MTARSKKHLIPLEFNHDMCFLDYVVDDVATKKAGEDYPNFDSIVIKPFHDYLHRLTSIMKRVGFNDDAFRVETQLFKDIKSLATLQTKHINLAIEEVRIESSSDSSMGYYKNLAAIPWSETQATTNANCKIFTKKVKLHLDLDTCHLKGTTPLAGKSAFDTVCLVPDFQTCLLVRLYYVRITVKHKNGASQVVHVPVTIE
;
A
#
# COMPACT_ATOMS: atom_id res chain seq x y z
N MET A 1 -7.24 -1.35 -3.81
CA MET A 1 -7.96 -0.94 -2.57
C MET A 1 -9.25 -0.24 -2.95
N THR A 2 -10.30 -0.40 -2.15
CA THR A 2 -11.52 0.41 -2.24
C THR A 2 -11.87 0.96 -0.87
N ALA A 3 -12.13 2.26 -0.75
CA ALA A 3 -12.63 2.87 0.49
C ALA A 3 -13.97 3.58 0.24
N ARG A 4 -14.91 3.43 1.16
CA ARG A 4 -16.28 3.94 1.03
C ARG A 4 -16.69 4.70 2.29
N SER A 5 -17.26 5.88 2.11
CA SER A 5 -18.05 6.54 3.14
C SER A 5 -19.52 6.14 3.01
N LYS A 6 -20.17 5.84 4.14
CA LYS A 6 -21.59 5.48 4.16
C LYS A 6 -22.53 6.67 4.13
N LYS A 7 -22.11 7.82 4.68
CA LYS A 7 -23.03 8.91 5.02
C LYS A 7 -22.51 10.30 4.68
N HIS A 8 -21.23 10.56 4.93
CA HIS A 8 -20.64 11.89 4.79
C HIS A 8 -19.76 11.95 3.55
N LEU A 9 -19.72 13.09 2.86
CA LEU A 9 -18.85 13.23 1.70
C LEU A 9 -17.39 13.14 2.15
N ILE A 10 -16.55 12.52 1.33
CA ILE A 10 -15.11 12.45 1.55
C ILE A 10 -14.55 13.85 1.23
N PRO A 11 -13.91 14.53 2.19
CA PRO A 11 -13.57 15.95 2.07
C PRO A 11 -12.26 16.22 1.32
N LEU A 12 -11.52 15.18 0.94
CA LEU A 12 -10.20 15.29 0.31
C LEU A 12 -9.99 14.18 -0.72
N GLU A 13 -9.13 14.45 -1.70
CA GLU A 13 -8.69 13.46 -2.68
C GLU A 13 -7.61 12.55 -2.09
N PHE A 14 -7.79 11.23 -2.23
CA PHE A 14 -6.81 10.26 -1.79
C PHE A 14 -5.84 9.92 -2.92
N ASN A 15 -4.56 9.86 -2.58
CA ASN A 15 -3.50 9.37 -3.45
C ASN A 15 -2.85 8.11 -2.86
N HIS A 16 -1.92 7.53 -3.60
CA HIS A 16 -1.21 6.32 -3.18
C HIS A 16 -0.31 6.53 -1.96
N ASP A 17 0.19 7.75 -1.73
CA ASP A 17 1.02 8.09 -0.55
C ASP A 17 0.23 7.94 0.77
N MET A 18 -1.10 8.02 0.70
CA MET A 18 -1.98 7.80 1.84
C MET A 18 -2.30 6.31 2.07
N CYS A 19 -1.89 5.42 1.16
CA CYS A 19 -2.19 3.98 1.23
C CYS A 19 -1.09 3.18 1.94
N PHE A 20 0.15 3.65 1.92
CA PHE A 20 1.33 2.95 2.45
C PHE A 20 2.46 3.94 2.73
N LEU A 21 3.41 3.53 3.58
CA LEU A 21 4.64 4.30 3.80
C LEU A 21 5.64 4.06 2.66
N ASP A 22 6.44 5.07 2.33
CA ASP A 22 7.44 5.05 1.25
C ASP A 22 8.42 3.88 1.36
N TYR A 23 8.84 3.56 2.58
CA TYR A 23 9.70 2.43 2.85
C TYR A 23 9.34 1.78 4.19
N VAL A 24 9.22 0.46 4.18
CA VAL A 24 9.16 -0.34 5.42
C VAL A 24 10.25 -1.40 5.35
N VAL A 25 11.25 -1.26 6.22
CA VAL A 25 12.29 -2.27 6.42
C VAL A 25 11.85 -3.12 7.60
N ASP A 26 11.57 -4.41 7.37
CA ASP A 26 11.43 -5.35 8.48
C ASP A 26 12.83 -5.57 9.07
N ASP A 27 13.06 -5.06 10.28
CA ASP A 27 14.12 -5.59 11.11
C ASP A 27 13.60 -6.86 11.80
N VAL A 28 14.32 -7.97 11.62
CA VAL A 28 13.99 -9.27 12.20
C VAL A 28 13.89 -9.18 13.73
N ALA A 29 14.54 -8.20 14.35
CA ALA A 29 14.53 -7.98 15.79
C ALA A 29 13.27 -7.27 16.33
N THR A 30 12.58 -6.44 15.53
CA THR A 30 11.48 -5.58 16.03
C THR A 30 10.10 -6.05 15.60
N LYS A 31 9.98 -6.91 14.60
CA LYS A 31 8.67 -7.38 14.15
C LYS A 31 8.11 -8.42 15.12
N LYS A 32 7.12 -8.03 15.92
CA LYS A 32 6.24 -9.00 16.58
C LYS A 32 5.55 -9.81 15.50
N ALA A 33 5.63 -11.14 15.58
CA ALA A 33 4.97 -12.02 14.64
C ALA A 33 3.47 -11.65 14.54
N GLY A 34 3.04 -11.20 13.36
CA GLY A 34 1.63 -10.84 13.09
C GLY A 34 1.32 -9.35 12.96
N GLU A 35 2.29 -8.44 13.06
CA GLU A 35 2.02 -7.02 12.71
C GLU A 35 1.94 -6.84 11.19
N ASP A 36 0.75 -6.48 10.72
CA ASP A 36 0.51 -6.08 9.33
C ASP A 36 1.23 -4.76 9.03
N TYR A 37 1.71 -4.62 7.79
CA TYR A 37 2.30 -3.37 7.33
C TYR A 37 1.29 -2.22 7.44
N PRO A 38 1.73 -1.00 7.80
CA PRO A 38 0.88 0.17 7.75
C PRO A 38 0.19 0.27 6.39
N ASN A 39 -1.14 0.34 6.45
CA ASN A 39 -2.04 0.47 5.32
C ASN A 39 -2.91 1.72 5.49
N PHE A 40 -3.78 1.96 4.52
CA PHE A 40 -4.74 3.07 4.54
C PHE A 40 -5.55 3.18 5.86
N ASP A 41 -5.95 2.06 6.47
CA ASP A 41 -6.70 2.08 7.73
C ASP A 41 -5.86 2.68 8.86
N SER A 42 -4.60 2.28 8.94
CA SER A 42 -3.67 2.77 9.97
C SER A 42 -3.15 4.19 9.71
N ILE A 43 -3.02 4.59 8.44
CA ILE A 43 -2.45 5.87 8.02
C ILE A 43 -3.51 6.98 8.02
N VAL A 44 -4.74 6.67 7.58
CA VAL A 44 -5.83 7.65 7.45
C VAL A 44 -6.89 7.41 8.51
N ILE A 45 -7.53 6.24 8.54
CA ILE A 45 -8.75 6.05 9.34
C ILE A 45 -8.48 6.16 10.83
N LYS A 46 -7.42 5.50 11.32
CA LYS A 46 -7.07 5.46 12.75
C LYS A 46 -6.77 6.85 13.33
N PRO A 47 -5.93 7.71 12.73
CA PRO A 47 -5.75 9.08 13.21
C PRO A 47 -7.04 9.88 13.27
N PHE A 48 -7.90 9.79 12.26
CA PHE A 48 -9.18 10.50 12.26
C PHE A 48 -10.17 9.94 13.28
N HIS A 49 -10.12 8.64 13.57
CA HIS A 49 -10.85 8.05 14.68
C HIS A 49 -10.43 8.64 16.04
N ASP A 50 -9.12 8.78 16.26
CA ASP A 50 -8.59 9.38 17.48
C ASP A 50 -8.96 10.87 17.59
N TYR A 51 -8.93 11.61 16.49
CA TYR A 51 -9.38 13.01 16.44
C TYR A 51 -10.86 13.13 16.77
N LEU A 52 -11.71 12.28 16.17
CA LEU A 52 -13.15 12.27 16.45
C LEU A 52 -13.43 11.97 17.93
N HIS A 53 -12.71 11.01 18.51
CA HIS A 53 -12.85 10.64 19.91
C HIS A 53 -12.46 11.81 20.85
N ARG A 54 -11.29 12.43 20.61
CA ARG A 54 -10.83 13.59 21.39
C ARG A 54 -11.78 14.77 21.28
N LEU A 55 -12.22 15.09 20.06
CA LEU A 55 -13.16 16.18 19.79
C LEU A 55 -14.47 15.96 20.54
N THR A 56 -15.04 14.76 20.44
CA THR A 56 -16.28 14.40 21.13
C THR A 56 -16.12 14.44 22.66
N SER A 57 -14.95 14.05 23.18
CA SER A 57 -14.65 14.12 24.62
C SER A 57 -14.61 15.57 25.13
N ILE A 58 -13.96 16.47 24.40
CA ILE A 58 -13.90 17.90 24.75
C ILE A 58 -15.30 18.52 24.69
N MET A 59 -16.05 18.28 23.61
CA MET A 59 -17.42 18.78 23.46
C MET A 59 -18.33 18.35 24.62
N LYS A 60 -18.20 17.10 25.08
CA LYS A 60 -18.96 16.60 26.24
C LYS A 60 -18.55 17.24 27.56
N ARG A 61 -17.26 17.56 27.73
CA ARG A 61 -16.72 18.13 28.97
C ARG A 61 -17.05 19.62 29.11
N VAL A 62 -16.96 20.38 28.03
CA VAL A 62 -17.25 21.83 28.02
C VAL A 62 -18.76 22.08 27.92
N GLY A 63 -19.49 21.19 27.26
CA GLY A 63 -20.92 21.34 27.01
C GLY A 63 -21.18 21.90 25.61
N PHE A 64 -22.24 21.41 24.97
CA PHE A 64 -22.55 21.75 23.57
C PHE A 64 -23.10 23.17 23.37
N ASN A 65 -23.45 23.86 24.46
CA ASN A 65 -24.07 25.19 24.45
C ASN A 65 -23.12 26.29 24.97
N ASP A 66 -21.84 25.97 25.17
CA ASP A 66 -20.83 26.95 25.59
C ASP A 66 -20.24 27.66 24.36
N ASP A 67 -20.35 29.00 24.34
CA ASP A 67 -19.80 29.82 23.26
C ASP A 67 -18.26 29.81 23.23
N ALA A 68 -17.59 29.42 24.31
CA ALA A 68 -16.13 29.33 24.37
C ALA A 68 -15.55 28.19 23.52
N PHE A 69 -16.35 27.17 23.17
CA PHE A 69 -15.89 26.02 22.39
C PHE A 69 -16.91 25.61 21.33
N ARG A 70 -16.84 26.23 20.15
CA ARG A 70 -17.72 25.95 19.02
C ARG A 70 -16.95 25.25 17.91
N VAL A 71 -17.38 24.02 17.60
CA VAL A 71 -16.85 23.24 16.49
C VAL A 71 -17.74 23.47 15.27
N GLU A 72 -17.13 23.81 14.13
CA GLU A 72 -17.87 23.95 12.89
C GLU A 72 -18.53 22.63 12.48
N THR A 73 -19.79 22.69 12.07
CA THR A 73 -20.55 21.51 11.66
C THR A 73 -19.91 20.78 10.48
N GLN A 74 -19.31 21.51 9.53
CA GLN A 74 -18.66 20.91 8.38
C GLN A 74 -17.38 20.17 8.78
N LEU A 75 -16.50 20.81 9.55
CA LEU A 75 -15.30 20.18 10.10
C LEU A 75 -15.62 18.89 10.87
N PHE A 76 -16.66 18.91 11.71
CA PHE A 76 -17.09 17.72 12.44
C PHE A 76 -17.54 16.60 11.50
N LYS A 77 -18.28 16.92 10.43
CA LYS A 77 -18.69 15.95 9.41
C LYS A 77 -17.50 15.41 8.62
N ASP A 78 -16.52 16.24 8.30
CA ASP A 78 -15.33 15.86 7.54
C ASP A 78 -14.46 14.88 8.34
N ILE A 79 -14.17 15.20 9.61
CA ILE A 79 -13.47 14.30 10.54
C ILE A 79 -14.24 12.98 10.68
N LYS A 80 -15.55 13.07 10.88
CA LYS A 80 -16.40 11.88 11.02
C LYS A 80 -16.43 11.03 9.75
N SER A 81 -16.43 11.66 8.57
CA SER A 81 -16.37 10.98 7.28
C SER A 81 -15.13 10.10 7.18
N LEU A 82 -13.96 10.69 7.43
CA LEU A 82 -12.66 10.01 7.37
C LEU A 82 -12.52 8.93 8.45
N ALA A 83 -12.99 9.19 9.66
CA ALA A 83 -12.95 8.26 10.80
C ALA A 83 -13.84 7.02 10.63
N THR A 84 -14.81 7.06 9.69
CA THR A 84 -15.81 5.99 9.50
C THR A 84 -15.80 5.38 8.11
N LEU A 85 -14.73 5.62 7.35
CA LEU A 85 -14.50 4.96 6.07
C LEU A 85 -14.45 3.44 6.26
N GLN A 86 -15.00 2.73 5.28
CA GLN A 86 -14.92 1.28 5.20
C GLN A 86 -14.01 0.91 4.05
N THR A 87 -12.97 0.14 4.32
CA THR A 87 -12.01 -0.32 3.32
C THR A 87 -12.24 -1.77 2.94
N LYS A 88 -11.91 -2.09 1.69
CA LYS A 88 -11.84 -3.44 1.16
C LYS A 88 -10.54 -3.59 0.37
N HIS A 89 -9.71 -4.53 0.79
CA HIS A 89 -8.49 -4.92 0.09
C HIS A 89 -8.75 -6.22 -0.67
N ILE A 90 -8.68 -6.17 -2.00
CA ILE A 90 -8.71 -7.35 -2.86
C ILE A 90 -7.27 -7.57 -3.31
N ASN A 91 -6.71 -8.70 -2.92
CA ASN A 91 -5.34 -9.07 -3.26
C ASN A 91 -5.36 -10.05 -4.42
N LEU A 92 -4.81 -9.64 -5.55
CA LEU A 92 -4.59 -10.51 -6.71
C LEU A 92 -3.13 -10.96 -6.70
N ALA A 93 -2.90 -12.27 -6.80
CA ALA A 93 -1.57 -12.83 -6.96
C ALA A 93 -1.26 -12.96 -8.45
N ILE A 94 -0.02 -12.64 -8.84
CA ILE A 94 0.51 -12.77 -10.20
C ILE A 94 1.50 -13.93 -10.17
N GLU A 95 1.29 -14.96 -10.98
CA GLU A 95 2.16 -16.14 -10.99
C GLU A 95 3.41 -15.93 -11.84
N GLU A 96 3.22 -15.40 -13.05
CA GLU A 96 4.30 -15.23 -14.02
C GLU A 96 4.91 -13.83 -13.88
N VAL A 97 6.06 -13.79 -13.21
CA VAL A 97 6.91 -12.60 -13.10
C VAL A 97 8.23 -12.89 -13.80
N ARG A 98 8.49 -12.22 -14.93
CA ARG A 98 9.78 -12.33 -15.61
C ARG A 98 10.70 -11.21 -15.12
N ILE A 99 11.93 -11.58 -14.79
CA ILE A 99 12.93 -10.66 -14.25
C ILE A 99 13.99 -10.41 -15.30
N GLU A 100 14.12 -9.18 -15.74
CA GLU A 100 15.18 -8.72 -16.63
C GLU A 100 16.22 -7.94 -15.83
N SER A 101 17.49 -8.14 -16.13
CA SER A 101 18.57 -7.28 -15.64
C SER A 101 19.59 -7.08 -16.73
N SER A 102 20.15 -5.87 -16.77
CA SER A 102 21.29 -5.52 -17.60
C SER A 102 22.50 -5.36 -16.67
N SER A 103 23.37 -6.37 -16.61
CA SER A 103 24.73 -6.19 -16.11
C SER A 103 25.67 -5.88 -17.26
N ASP A 104 26.82 -5.26 -16.98
CA ASP A 104 27.85 -4.90 -17.98
C ASP A 104 28.32 -6.08 -18.87
N SER A 105 28.01 -7.32 -18.46
CA SER A 105 28.40 -8.56 -19.14
C SER A 105 27.26 -9.36 -19.78
N SER A 106 25.98 -9.04 -19.52
CA SER A 106 24.84 -9.74 -20.12
C SER A 106 23.52 -9.00 -19.90
N MET A 107 22.76 -8.80 -20.98
CA MET A 107 21.31 -8.55 -20.90
C MET A 107 20.58 -9.89 -21.00
N GLY A 108 19.67 -10.17 -20.09
CA GLY A 108 18.92 -11.42 -20.14
C GLY A 108 17.77 -11.52 -19.14
N TYR A 109 16.96 -12.55 -19.34
CA TYR A 109 15.90 -12.95 -18.41
C TYR A 109 16.45 -13.94 -17.38
N TYR A 110 16.12 -13.70 -16.12
CA TYR A 110 16.54 -14.50 -14.98
C TYR A 110 15.35 -15.22 -14.36
N LYS A 111 15.54 -16.49 -13.99
CA LYS A 111 14.50 -17.31 -13.34
C LYS A 111 14.15 -16.83 -11.94
N ASN A 112 15.07 -16.14 -11.25
CA ASN A 112 14.85 -15.58 -9.92
C ASN A 112 15.87 -14.47 -9.60
N LEU A 113 15.57 -13.65 -8.58
CA LEU A 113 16.43 -12.54 -8.13
C LEU A 113 17.80 -13.00 -7.59
N ALA A 114 17.92 -14.26 -7.14
CA ALA A 114 19.17 -14.78 -6.59
C ALA A 114 20.22 -15.03 -7.68
N ALA A 115 19.79 -15.32 -8.91
CA ALA A 115 20.67 -15.54 -10.06
C ALA A 115 21.33 -14.25 -10.60
N ILE A 116 20.82 -13.08 -10.20
CA ILE A 116 21.38 -11.79 -10.61
C ILE A 116 22.59 -11.48 -9.70
N PRO A 117 23.76 -11.12 -10.24
CA PRO A 117 24.92 -10.74 -9.42
C PRO A 117 24.69 -9.40 -8.70
N TRP A 118 25.36 -9.20 -7.57
CA TRP A 118 25.38 -7.91 -6.88
C TRP A 118 26.41 -6.98 -7.55
N SER A 119 26.07 -5.71 -7.70
CA SER A 119 27.02 -4.65 -8.00
C SER A 119 27.57 -4.09 -6.71
N GLU A 120 28.89 -4.06 -6.57
CA GLU A 120 29.58 -3.49 -5.41
C GLU A 120 30.06 -2.06 -5.74
N THR A 121 29.75 -1.11 -4.87
CA THR A 121 30.25 0.26 -4.95
C THR A 121 30.72 0.71 -3.57
N GLN A 122 31.77 1.53 -3.53
CA GLN A 122 32.28 2.08 -2.27
C GLN A 122 31.29 3.10 -1.68
N ALA A 123 31.02 3.04 -0.38
CA ALA A 123 30.18 4.04 0.27
C ALA A 123 30.89 5.40 0.29
N THR A 124 30.17 6.45 -0.08
CA THR A 124 30.68 7.83 -0.06
C THR A 124 30.87 8.38 1.35
N THR A 125 30.17 7.82 2.33
CA THR A 125 30.14 8.29 3.72
C THR A 125 31.16 7.60 4.62
N ASN A 126 31.66 6.42 4.26
CA ASN A 126 32.64 5.67 5.06
C ASN A 126 33.48 4.75 4.16
N ALA A 127 34.80 4.96 4.16
CA ALA A 127 35.76 4.17 3.37
C ALA A 127 35.86 2.69 3.77
N ASN A 128 35.27 2.29 4.91
CA ASN A 128 35.21 0.90 5.35
C ASN A 128 33.89 0.21 4.97
N CYS A 129 32.93 0.93 4.38
CA CYS A 129 31.62 0.38 4.03
C CYS A 129 31.48 0.16 2.52
N LYS A 130 30.96 -1.02 2.16
CA LYS A 130 30.63 -1.41 0.79
C LYS A 130 29.12 -1.38 0.61
N ILE A 131 28.65 -0.84 -0.51
CA ILE A 131 27.24 -0.81 -0.90
C ILE A 131 27.02 -1.89 -1.95
N PHE A 132 26.05 -2.76 -1.72
CA PHE A 132 25.66 -3.81 -2.65
C PHE A 132 24.30 -3.46 -3.27
N THR A 133 24.27 -3.34 -4.59
CA THR A 133 23.06 -2.93 -5.35
C THR A 133 22.68 -3.98 -6.39
N LYS A 134 21.38 -4.21 -6.57
CA LYS A 134 20.80 -4.94 -7.72
C LYS A 134 19.79 -4.05 -8.43
N LYS A 135 19.91 -3.93 -9.75
CA LYS A 135 18.94 -3.27 -10.60
C LYS A 135 18.20 -4.32 -11.43
N VAL A 136 16.89 -4.31 -11.35
CA VAL A 136 16.03 -5.29 -12.03
C VAL A 136 14.84 -4.59 -12.65
N LYS A 137 14.36 -5.11 -13.77
CA LYS A 137 13.07 -4.79 -14.35
C LYS A 137 12.16 -5.99 -14.19
N LEU A 138 10.94 -5.74 -13.72
CA LEU A 138 9.93 -6.78 -13.58
C LEU A 138 8.93 -6.64 -14.71
N HIS A 139 8.71 -7.73 -15.44
CA HIS A 139 7.64 -7.85 -16.41
C HIS A 139 6.53 -8.68 -15.76
N LEU A 140 5.36 -8.05 -15.61
CA LEU A 140 4.20 -8.62 -14.94
C LEU A 140 3.13 -8.92 -15.98
N ASP A 141 2.65 -10.16 -16.03
CA ASP A 141 1.53 -10.53 -16.87
C ASP A 141 0.23 -10.57 -16.05
N LEU A 142 -0.61 -9.55 -16.21
CA LEU A 142 -1.86 -9.42 -15.47
C LEU A 142 -2.90 -10.47 -15.90
N ASP A 143 -2.75 -11.10 -17.07
CA ASP A 143 -3.64 -12.17 -17.51
C ASP A 143 -3.47 -13.46 -16.69
N THR A 144 -2.35 -13.56 -15.96
CA THR A 144 -2.07 -14.66 -15.02
C THR A 144 -2.56 -14.37 -13.60
N CYS A 145 -3.22 -13.23 -13.37
CA CYS A 145 -3.61 -12.85 -12.03
C CYS A 145 -4.82 -13.66 -11.53
N HIS A 146 -4.85 -13.96 -10.24
CA HIS A 146 -5.95 -14.67 -9.60
C HIS A 146 -6.17 -14.17 -8.17
N LEU A 147 -7.35 -14.42 -7.61
CA LEU A 147 -7.63 -14.04 -6.24
C LEU A 147 -6.69 -14.79 -5.28
N LYS A 148 -5.97 -14.09 -4.43
CA LYS A 148 -5.02 -14.72 -3.51
C LYS A 148 -5.70 -15.83 -2.70
N GLY A 149 -5.17 -17.06 -2.80
CA GLY A 149 -5.73 -18.25 -2.13
C GLY A 149 -6.59 -19.14 -3.03
N THR A 150 -6.86 -18.73 -4.26
CA THR A 150 -7.44 -19.60 -5.30
C THR A 150 -6.35 -20.10 -6.23
N THR A 151 -6.58 -21.20 -6.94
CA THR A 151 -5.70 -21.62 -8.05
C THR A 151 -6.21 -21.00 -9.36
N PRO A 152 -5.32 -20.61 -10.28
CA PRO A 152 -5.72 -20.17 -11.62
C PRO A 152 -6.49 -21.28 -12.34
N LEU A 153 -7.47 -20.89 -13.16
CA LEU A 153 -8.20 -21.80 -14.01
C LEU A 153 -7.38 -22.01 -15.29
N ALA A 154 -6.90 -23.23 -15.51
CA ALA A 154 -6.10 -23.56 -16.68
C ALA A 154 -6.84 -23.20 -17.98
N GLY A 155 -6.17 -22.47 -18.87
CA GLY A 155 -6.70 -22.08 -20.17
C GLY A 155 -7.76 -20.96 -20.16
N LYS A 156 -7.95 -20.27 -19.02
CA LYS A 156 -8.82 -19.09 -18.94
C LYS A 156 -8.01 -17.84 -18.62
N SER A 157 -8.48 -16.71 -19.15
CA SER A 157 -7.93 -15.40 -18.84
C SER A 157 -8.29 -15.02 -17.40
N ALA A 158 -7.39 -14.29 -16.72
CA ALA A 158 -7.74 -13.68 -15.43
C ALA A 158 -8.99 -12.78 -15.54
N PHE A 159 -9.13 -12.12 -16.69
CA PHE A 159 -10.20 -11.16 -16.95
C PHE A 159 -11.58 -11.82 -17.14
N ASP A 160 -11.64 -13.14 -17.33
CA ASP A 160 -12.89 -13.90 -17.30
C ASP A 160 -13.51 -13.95 -15.89
N THR A 161 -12.70 -13.72 -14.85
CA THR A 161 -13.09 -13.83 -13.44
C THR A 161 -12.95 -12.53 -12.66
N VAL A 162 -12.10 -11.62 -13.13
CA VAL A 162 -11.80 -10.34 -12.48
C VAL A 162 -11.98 -9.21 -13.49
N CYS A 163 -12.73 -8.19 -13.11
CA CYS A 163 -12.81 -6.94 -13.86
C CYS A 163 -12.06 -5.84 -13.10
N LEU A 164 -10.99 -5.32 -13.71
CA LEU A 164 -10.35 -4.10 -13.26
C LEU A 164 -11.12 -2.92 -13.86
N VAL A 165 -11.55 -2.01 -13.00
CA VAL A 165 -12.14 -0.73 -13.40
C VAL A 165 -11.10 0.37 -13.25
N PRO A 166 -11.21 1.49 -13.97
CA PRO A 166 -10.27 2.60 -13.83
C PRO A 166 -10.16 3.10 -12.38
N ASP A 167 -9.05 3.76 -12.08
CA ASP A 167 -8.90 4.47 -10.81
C ASP A 167 -9.91 5.61 -10.76
N PHE A 168 -10.61 5.75 -9.64
CA PHE A 168 -11.56 6.83 -9.48
C PHE A 168 -11.73 7.23 -8.03
N GLN A 169 -12.09 8.50 -7.84
CA GLN A 169 -12.67 8.97 -6.60
C GLN A 169 -13.94 9.76 -6.86
N THR A 170 -15.00 9.36 -6.19
CA THR A 170 -16.26 10.10 -6.05
C THR A 170 -16.35 10.65 -4.62
N CYS A 171 -17.38 11.44 -4.33
CA CYS A 171 -17.59 11.95 -2.98
C CYS A 171 -17.87 10.86 -1.92
N LEU A 172 -18.15 9.61 -2.30
CA LEU A 172 -18.50 8.53 -1.37
C LEU A 172 -17.67 7.26 -1.54
N LEU A 173 -16.86 7.15 -2.59
CA LEU A 173 -16.16 5.92 -2.95
C LEU A 173 -14.87 6.27 -3.68
N VAL A 174 -13.78 5.64 -3.26
CA VAL A 174 -12.48 5.69 -3.92
C VAL A 174 -12.00 4.29 -4.27
N ARG A 175 -11.35 4.15 -5.42
CA ARG A 175 -10.67 2.93 -5.85
C ARG A 175 -9.30 3.27 -6.42
N LEU A 176 -8.27 2.66 -5.85
CA LEU A 176 -6.86 2.85 -6.19
C LEU A 176 -6.19 1.48 -6.34
N TYR A 177 -5.23 1.36 -7.26
CA TYR A 177 -4.47 0.11 -7.46
C TYR A 177 -2.98 0.31 -7.18
N TYR A 178 -2.33 -0.75 -6.74
CA TYR A 178 -0.89 -0.77 -6.54
C TYR A 178 -0.38 -2.20 -6.66
N VAL A 179 0.87 -2.34 -7.08
CA VAL A 179 1.59 -3.61 -7.06
C VAL A 179 2.38 -3.69 -5.75
N ARG A 180 2.18 -4.78 -5.00
CA ARG A 180 2.95 -5.08 -3.80
C ARG A 180 4.06 -6.07 -4.12
N ILE A 181 5.30 -5.60 -4.13
CA ILE A 181 6.49 -6.42 -4.34
C ILE A 181 7.03 -6.81 -2.97
N THR A 182 7.14 -8.11 -2.69
CA THR A 182 7.75 -8.61 -1.45
C THR A 182 9.03 -9.36 -1.76
N VAL A 183 10.16 -8.85 -1.26
CA VAL A 183 11.48 -9.49 -1.39
C VAL A 183 11.79 -10.22 -0.09
N LYS A 184 11.84 -11.55 -0.14
CA LYS A 184 12.25 -12.39 0.99
C LYS A 184 13.75 -12.63 0.97
N HIS A 185 14.40 -12.34 2.09
CA HIS A 185 15.83 -12.53 2.30
C HIS A 185 16.10 -13.91 2.92
N LYS A 186 17.32 -14.44 2.71
CA LYS A 186 17.71 -15.76 3.24
C LYS A 186 17.72 -15.82 4.77
N ASN A 187 17.87 -14.68 5.44
CA ASN A 187 17.81 -14.56 6.90
C ASN A 187 16.36 -14.52 7.45
N GLY A 188 15.34 -14.72 6.60
CA GLY A 188 13.93 -14.66 6.97
C GLY A 188 13.33 -13.25 6.95
N ALA A 189 14.14 -12.19 6.79
CA ALA A 189 13.63 -10.82 6.66
C ALA A 189 12.81 -10.66 5.38
N SER A 190 11.83 -9.76 5.39
CA SER A 190 11.04 -9.41 4.21
C SER A 190 11.06 -7.90 3.99
N GLN A 191 11.34 -7.48 2.77
CA GLN A 191 11.20 -6.08 2.37
C GLN A 191 9.98 -5.96 1.47
N VAL A 192 9.18 -4.92 1.68
CA VAL A 192 7.97 -4.67 0.89
C VAL A 192 8.08 -3.31 0.23
N VAL A 193 7.81 -3.29 -1.06
CA VAL A 193 7.70 -2.07 -1.86
C VAL A 193 6.31 -2.05 -2.48
N HIS A 194 5.63 -0.92 -2.34
CA HIS A 194 4.36 -0.67 -3.01
C HIS A 194 4.60 0.28 -4.18
N VAL A 195 4.17 -0.12 -5.37
CA VAL A 195 4.29 0.67 -6.59
C VAL A 195 2.89 1.11 -7.01
N PRO A 196 2.57 2.42 -7.01
CA PRO A 196 1.32 2.94 -7.55
C PRO A 196 1.07 2.45 -8.97
N VAL A 197 -0.16 2.06 -9.28
CA VAL A 197 -0.59 1.74 -10.63
C VAL A 197 -1.90 2.46 -10.90
N THR A 198 -2.01 3.07 -12.07
CA THR A 198 -3.23 3.65 -12.59
C THR A 198 -3.78 2.72 -13.67
N ILE A 199 -5.04 2.34 -13.52
CA ILE A 199 -5.83 1.65 -14.55
C ILE A 199 -6.63 2.73 -15.29
N GLU A 200 -6.52 2.75 -16.62
CA GLU A 200 -7.22 3.68 -17.53
C GLU A 200 -8.37 2.99 -18.27
#